data_AF-A0A661FXE1-F1
#
_entry.id   AF-A0A661FXE1-F1
#
_cell.length_a   1.000
_cell.length_b   1.000
_cell.length_c   1.000
_cell.angle_alpha   90.00
_cell.angle_beta   90.00
_cell.angle_gamma   90.00
#
_symmetry.space_group_name_H-M   'P 1'
#
loop_
_entity.id
_entity.type
_entity.pdbx_description
1 polymer ?
#
loop_
_entity_poly.entity_id
_entity_poly.type
_entity_poly.pdbx_seq_one_letter_code
_entity_poly.pdbx_strand_id
1 'polypeptide(L)' 'MKICTAEFPDEQNLYAKAMEGIAQHVSETNPDLLVLPEMPFTPWIFHADTYNEETWQHTVENHAHWLTQLSNMIPT' A
#
# COMPACT_ATOMS: atom_id res chain seq x y z
N MET A 1 0.22 -10.31 21.16
CA MET A 1 0.46 -10.02 19.74
C MET A 1 -0.81 -9.46 19.13
N LYS A 2 -0.85 -8.17 18.85
CA LYS A 2 -1.93 -7.47 18.15
C LYS A 2 -1.53 -7.32 16.69
N ILE A 3 -2.36 -7.85 15.79
CA ILE A 3 -2.17 -7.74 14.35
C ILE A 3 -3.20 -6.74 13.83
N CYS A 4 -2.75 -5.77 13.03
CA CYS A 4 -3.60 -4.89 12.26
C CYS A 4 -3.58 -5.35 10.81
N THR A 5 -4.76 -5.59 10.24
CA THR A 5 -4.93 -5.91 8.82
C THR A 5 -5.61 -4.72 8.16
N ALA A 6 -5.08 -4.24 7.05
CA ALA A 6 -5.68 -3.15 6.30
C ALA A 6 -6.37 -3.67 5.03
N GLU A 7 -7.50 -3.09 4.70
CA GLU A 7 -8.06 -3.13 3.35
C GLU A 7 -7.59 -1.89 2.59
N PHE A 8 -7.41 -2.02 1.29
CA PHE A 8 -6.89 -0.94 0.45
C PHE A 8 -7.78 -0.77 -0.80
N PRO A 9 -8.08 0.48 -1.22
CA PRO A 9 -8.93 0.71 -2.39
C PRO A 9 -8.23 0.31 -3.68
N ASP A 10 -9.02 -0.02 -4.71
CA ASP A 10 -8.50 -0.26 -6.06
C ASP A 10 -8.20 1.06 -6.79
N GLU A 11 -8.96 2.12 -6.47
CA GLU A 11 -8.83 3.42 -7.14
C GLU A 11 -7.62 4.21 -6.64
N GLN A 12 -6.66 4.45 -7.54
CA GLN A 12 -5.40 5.15 -7.22
C GLN A 12 -5.59 6.52 -6.54
N ASN A 13 -6.64 7.26 -6.91
CA ASN A 13 -6.92 8.57 -6.33
C ASN A 13 -7.33 8.51 -4.85
N LEU A 14 -7.59 7.31 -4.31
CA LEU A 14 -7.92 7.09 -2.91
C LEU A 14 -6.72 6.61 -2.06
N TYR A 15 -5.57 6.30 -2.67
CA TYR A 15 -4.42 5.70 -1.99
C TYR A 15 -3.89 6.56 -0.85
N ALA A 16 -3.70 7.87 -1.11
CA ALA A 16 -3.23 8.81 -0.10
C ALA A 16 -4.12 8.82 1.14
N LYS A 17 -5.44 8.88 0.94
CA LYS A 17 -6.43 8.89 2.02
C LYS A 17 -6.44 7.58 2.80
N ALA A 18 -6.32 6.44 2.11
CA ALA A 18 -6.21 5.14 2.76
C ALA A 18 -4.95 5.06 3.63
N MET A 19 -3.82 5.61 3.16
CA MET A 19 -2.57 5.64 3.91
C MET A 19 -2.63 6.50 5.15
N GLU A 20 -3.19 7.70 5.06
CA GLU A 20 -3.43 8.57 6.22
C GLU A 20 -4.28 7.85 7.28
N GLY A 21 -5.36 7.18 6.86
CA GLY A 21 -6.22 6.42 7.76
C GLY A 21 -5.52 5.24 8.42
N ILE A 22 -4.71 4.49 7.67
CA ILE A 22 -3.92 3.37 8.21
C ILE A 22 -2.88 3.89 9.20
N ALA A 23 -2.14 4.95 8.86
CA ALA A 23 -1.13 5.52 9.74
C ALA A 23 -1.73 6.06 11.04
N GLN A 24 -2.88 6.75 10.94
CA GLN A 24 -3.63 7.20 12.11
C GLN A 24 -4.04 6.01 13.00
N HIS A 25 -4.63 4.96 12.42
CA HIS A 25 -5.06 3.79 13.18
C HIS A 25 -3.90 3.06 13.86
N VAL A 26 -2.76 2.92 13.17
CA VAL A 26 -1.55 2.31 13.73
C VAL A 26 -1.03 3.14 14.90
N SER A 27 -0.98 4.47 14.77
CA SER A 27 -0.57 5.38 15.84
C SER A 27 -1.48 5.28 17.07
N GLU A 28 -2.81 5.20 16.87
CA GLU A 28 -3.78 5.12 17.97
C GLU A 28 -3.80 3.75 18.66
N THR A 29 -3.53 2.66 17.93
CA THR A 29 -3.73 1.29 18.43
C THR A 29 -2.45 0.53 18.75
N ASN A 30 -1.30 1.03 18.27
CA ASN A 30 0.05 0.48 18.44
C ASN A 30 0.11 -1.05 18.27
N PRO A 31 -0.21 -1.59 17.08
CA PRO A 31 -0.13 -3.02 16.79
C PRO A 31 1.33 -3.51 16.71
N ASP A 32 1.54 -4.81 16.96
CA ASP A 32 2.85 -5.44 16.83
C ASP A 32 3.22 -5.74 15.36
N LEU A 33 2.21 -5.86 14.48
CA LEU A 33 2.35 -6.15 13.07
C LEU A 33 1.22 -5.50 12.27
N LEU A 34 1.58 -4.77 11.20
CA LEU A 34 0.65 -4.32 10.16
C LEU A 34 0.80 -5.23 8.93
N VAL A 35 -0.31 -5.78 8.46
CA VAL A 35 -0.39 -6.58 7.23
C VAL A 35 -1.20 -5.82 6.19
N LEU A 36 -0.60 -5.62 5.03
CA LEU A 36 -1.23 -4.98 3.88
C LEU A 36 -1.66 -6.04 2.85
N PRO A 37 -2.63 -5.73 1.97
CA PRO A 37 -2.97 -6.55 0.81
C PRO A 37 -1.77 -6.77 -0.12
N GLU A 38 -1.88 -7.74 -1.02
CA GLU A 38 -0.88 -7.96 -2.07
C GLU A 38 -0.85 -6.78 -3.04
N MET A 39 0.34 -6.24 -3.30
CA MET A 39 0.57 -5.14 -4.24
C MET A 39 -0.41 -3.97 -4.05
N PRO A 40 -0.54 -3.42 -2.84
CA PRO A 40 -1.61 -2.46 -2.52
C PRO A 40 -1.44 -1.13 -3.26
N PHE A 41 -0.25 -0.85 -3.79
CA PHE A 41 0.12 0.43 -4.38
C PHE A 41 0.04 0.44 -5.91
N THR A 42 -0.72 -0.46 -6.52
CA THR A 42 -0.91 -0.47 -7.96
C THR A 42 -2.26 -1.07 -8.31
N PRO A 43 -2.93 -0.61 -9.37
CA PRO A 43 -4.04 -1.34 -9.94
C PRO A 43 -3.58 -2.73 -10.32
N TRP A 44 -4.53 -3.67 -10.40
CA TRP A 44 -4.21 -5.00 -10.87
C TRP A 44 -3.72 -4.96 -12.32
N ILE A 45 -2.42 -5.19 -12.52
CA ILE A 45 -1.78 -5.13 -13.85
C ILE A 45 -1.77 -6.50 -14.57
N PHE A 46 -2.14 -7.59 -13.88
CA PHE A 46 -2.08 -8.95 -14.40
C PHE A 46 -3.33 -9.38 -15.18
N HIS A 47 -3.92 -8.46 -15.94
CA HIS A 47 -5.06 -8.76 -16.82
C HIS A 47 -4.65 -9.01 -18.28
N ALA A 48 -3.42 -8.67 -18.66
CA ALA A 48 -2.94 -8.80 -20.03
C ALA A 48 -2.31 -10.18 -20.29
N ASP A 49 -2.56 -10.74 -21.48
CA ASP A 49 -1.98 -12.01 -21.92
C ASP A 49 -0.48 -11.92 -22.27
N THR A 50 0.06 -10.70 -22.33
CA THR A 50 1.46 -10.43 -22.68
C THR A 50 2.10 -9.49 -21.66
N TYR A 51 3.35 -9.77 -21.33
CA TYR A 51 4.17 -8.90 -20.50
C TYR A 51 4.34 -7.51 -21.13
N ASN A 52 4.16 -6.47 -20.32
CA ASN A 52 4.46 -5.08 -20.67
C ASN A 52 5.51 -4.53 -19.69
N GLU A 53 6.72 -4.26 -20.18
CA GLU A 53 7.84 -3.81 -19.37
C GLU A 53 7.61 -2.44 -18.72
N GLU A 54 7.02 -1.50 -19.47
CA GLU A 54 6.74 -0.15 -18.98
C GLU A 54 5.74 -0.17 -17.81
N THR A 55 4.67 -0.97 -17.94
CA THR A 55 3.67 -1.16 -16.88
C THR A 55 4.30 -1.79 -15.65
N TRP A 56 5.15 -2.81 -15.85
CA TRP A 56 5.85 -3.45 -14.74
C TRP A 56 6.78 -2.50 -13.99
N GLN A 57 7.63 -1.75 -14.70
CA GLN A 57 8.53 -0.78 -14.08
C GLN A 57 7.75 0.28 -13.30
N HIS A 58 6.69 0.83 -13.91
CA HIS A 58 5.84 1.81 -13.24
C HIS A 58 5.22 1.25 -11.94
N THR A 59 4.75 0.00 -11.95
CA THR A 59 4.20 -0.67 -10.77
C THR A 59 5.25 -0.85 -9.67
N VAL A 60 6.47 -1.26 -10.00
CA VAL A 60 7.57 -1.42 -9.03
C VAL A 60 7.96 -0.06 -8.41
N GLU A 61 8.10 0.97 -9.24
CA GLU A 61 8.43 2.33 -8.79
C GLU A 61 7.35 2.90 -7.88
N ASN A 62 6.07 2.77 -8.27
CA ASN A 62 4.95 3.25 -7.46
C ASN A 62 4.86 2.49 -6.12
N HIS A 63 5.10 1.18 -6.13
CA HIS A 63 5.15 0.39 -4.91
C HIS A 63 6.25 0.87 -3.96
N ALA A 64 7.46 1.11 -4.46
CA ALA A 64 8.57 1.62 -3.65
C ALA A 64 8.27 3.02 -3.08
N HIS A 65 7.66 3.89 -3.89
CA HIS A 65 7.25 5.23 -3.47
C HIS A 65 6.28 5.16 -2.28
N TRP A 66 5.18 4.43 -2.42
CA TRP A 66 4.14 4.37 -1.38
C TRP A 66 4.58 3.63 -0.13
N LEU A 67 5.40 2.58 -0.25
CA LEU A 67 5.98 1.91 0.91
C LEU A 67 6.85 2.88 1.74
N THR A 68 7.61 3.73 1.05
CA THR A 68 8.41 4.78 1.69
C THR A 68 7.52 5.83 2.36
N GLN A 69 6.46 6.28 1.69
CA GLN A 69 5.50 7.23 2.28
C GLN A 69 4.86 6.68 3.55
N LEU A 70 4.35 5.44 3.51
CA LEU A 70 3.72 4.81 4.67
C LEU A 70 4.68 4.68 5.86
N SER A 71 5.92 4.27 5.59
CA SER A 71 6.95 4.13 6.61
C SER A 71 7.29 5.47 7.28
N ASN A 72 7.18 6.59 6.56
CA ASN A 72 7.37 7.93 7.11
C ASN A 72 6.17 8.45 7.91
N MET A 73 4.96 7.93 7.63
CA MET A 73 3.72 8.33 8.32
C MET A 73 3.50 7.56 9.62
N ILE A 74 4.00 6.32 9.71
CA ILE A 74 3.85 5.47 10.88
C ILE A 74 5.01 5.74 11.87
N PRO A 75 4.72 6.00 13.16
CA PRO A 75 5.75 6.10 14.17
C PRO A 75 6.51 4.77 14.34
N THR A 76 7.84 4.85 14.44
CA THR A 76 8.75 3.70 14.63
C THR A 76 8.87 3.29 16.09
#